data_AF-A0A942L4L9-F1
#
_entry.id   AF-A0A942L4L9-F1
#
_cell.length_a   1.000
_cell.length_b   1.000
_cell.length_c   1.000
_cell.angle_alpha   90.00
_cell.angle_beta   90.00
_cell.angle_gamma   90.00
#
_symmetry.space_group_name_H-M   'P 1'
#
loop_
_entity.id
_entity.type
_entity.pdbx_description
1 polymer ?
#
loop_
_entity_poly.entity_id
_entity_poly.type
_entity_poly.pdbx_seq_one_letter_code
_entity_poly.pdbx_strand_id
1 'polypeptide(L)'
;MNNKVYEMVTERIVKELERGVIPWARPWVDGGPPVSWATQQVYRGINRLLPPGEYATFLQVQQAGGKVNKGERAHMVVFWKWTEAEDAETRERKTIPFLRYYSVFEVSTQCTGIEPKRMHTAV
;
A
#
# COMPACT_ATOMS: atom_id res chain seq x y z
N MET A 1 -19.73 -7.86 1.41
CA MET A 1 -18.60 -7.83 0.46
C MET A 1 -17.30 -7.42 1.17
N ASN A 2 -16.81 -8.22 2.14
CA ASN A 2 -15.56 -7.94 2.87
C ASN A 2 -14.55 -9.11 2.80
N ASN A 3 -15.00 -10.33 2.46
CA ASN A 3 -14.15 -11.53 2.37
C ASN A 3 -13.07 -11.46 1.29
N LYS A 4 -13.39 -10.88 0.12
CA LYS A 4 -12.45 -10.88 -1.01
C LYS A 4 -11.12 -10.17 -0.71
N VAL A 5 -11.13 -9.11 0.11
CA VAL A 5 -9.88 -8.41 0.47
C VAL A 5 -9.02 -9.28 1.37
N TYR A 6 -9.64 -9.93 2.37
CA TYR A 6 -8.93 -10.87 3.24
C TYR A 6 -8.36 -12.04 2.45
N GLU A 7 -9.16 -12.65 1.56
CA GLU A 7 -8.73 -13.74 0.68
C GLU A 7 -7.55 -13.31 -0.20
N MET A 8 -7.62 -12.16 -0.87
CA MET A 8 -6.52 -11.66 -1.71
C MET A 8 -5.22 -11.43 -0.93
N VAL A 9 -5.31 -10.89 0.30
CA VAL A 9 -4.14 -10.71 1.17
C VAL A 9 -3.59 -12.07 1.58
N THR A 10 -4.44 -13.00 2.01
CA THR A 10 -4.05 -14.35 2.43
C THR A 10 -3.38 -15.11 1.29
N GLU A 11 -3.98 -15.16 0.10
CA GLU A 11 -3.40 -15.83 -1.07
C GLU A 11 -2.02 -15.28 -1.44
N ARG A 12 -1.83 -13.96 -1.33
CA ARG A 12 -0.52 -13.36 -1.56
C ARG A 12 0.50 -13.83 -0.54
N ILE A 13 0.15 -13.86 0.75
CA ILE A 13 1.04 -14.34 1.81
C ILE A 13 1.39 -15.81 1.59
N VAL A 14 0.40 -16.65 1.28
CA VAL A 14 0.59 -18.08 1.02
C VAL A 14 1.55 -18.29 -0.15
N LYS A 15 1.37 -17.57 -1.27
CA LYS A 15 2.27 -17.68 -2.43
C LYS A 15 3.72 -17.31 -2.13
N GLU A 16 3.95 -16.31 -1.28
CA GLU A 16 5.31 -15.94 -0.86
C GLU A 16 5.92 -17.03 0.05
N LEU A 17 5.12 -17.59 0.95
CA LEU A 17 5.55 -18.70 1.82
C LEU A 17 5.86 -19.97 1.03
N GLU A 18 5.06 -20.31 0.02
CA GLU A 18 5.30 -21.43 -0.90
C GLU A 18 6.63 -21.30 -1.66
N ARG A 19 7.09 -20.07 -1.88
CA ARG A 19 8.41 -19.78 -2.47
C ARG A 19 9.56 -19.88 -1.46
N GLY A 20 9.27 -20.25 -0.22
CA GLY A 20 10.25 -20.32 0.87
C GLY A 20 10.63 -18.96 1.46
N VAL A 21 9.93 -17.89 1.08
CA VAL A 21 10.17 -16.53 1.59
C VAL A 21 9.23 -16.27 2.75
N ILE A 22 9.79 -15.96 3.93
CA ILE A 22 9.00 -15.53 5.09
C ILE A 22 8.79 -14.02 4.99
N PRO A 23 7.59 -13.52 4.61
CA PRO A 23 7.44 -12.12 4.19
C PRO A 23 7.72 -11.10 5.30
N TRP A 24 7.45 -11.48 6.55
CA TRP A 24 7.66 -10.65 7.73
C TRP A 24 9.08 -10.78 8.32
N ALA A 25 9.85 -11.81 7.95
CA ALA A 25 11.24 -11.93 8.35
C ALA A 25 12.11 -11.27 7.28
N ARG A 26 12.36 -9.96 7.42
CA ARG A 26 13.36 -9.25 6.61
C ARG A 26 14.56 -8.83 7.45
N PRO A 27 15.61 -9.68 7.50
CA PRO A 27 16.72 -9.52 8.45
C PRO A 27 17.73 -8.39 8.14
N TRP A 28 17.63 -7.70 6.99
CA TRP A 28 18.62 -6.70 6.54
C TRP A 28 18.00 -5.68 5.56
N VAL A 29 16.98 -4.91 5.97
CA VAL A 29 16.33 -3.99 5.03
C VAL A 29 17.19 -2.74 4.76
N ASP A 30 18.24 -2.92 3.95
CA ASP A 30 18.89 -1.83 3.23
C ASP A 30 17.83 -1.11 2.39
N GLY A 31 17.72 0.21 2.52
CA GLY A 31 16.70 1.04 1.85
C GLY A 31 15.54 1.51 2.75
N GLY A 32 15.45 1.05 4.00
CA GLY A 32 14.50 1.59 4.99
C GLY A 32 13.04 1.15 4.81
N PRO A 33 12.10 1.68 5.62
CA PRO A 33 10.72 1.22 5.60
C PRO A 33 9.93 1.79 4.40
N PRO A 34 8.97 1.03 3.83
CA PRO A 34 8.10 1.55 2.78
C PRO A 34 7.25 2.71 3.30
N VAL A 35 7.12 3.77 2.50
CA VAL A 35 6.37 4.96 2.90
C VAL A 35 5.41 5.43 1.81
N SER A 36 4.37 6.15 2.23
CA SER A 36 3.48 6.84 1.29
C SER A 36 4.16 8.09 0.75
N TRP A 37 4.25 8.23 -0.57
CA TRP A 37 4.82 9.42 -1.22
C TRP A 37 4.06 10.71 -0.88
N ALA A 38 2.73 10.62 -0.75
CA ALA A 38 1.89 11.77 -0.46
C ALA A 38 2.11 12.32 0.95
N THR A 39 2.10 11.46 1.96
CA THR A 39 2.14 11.86 3.40
C THR A 39 3.51 11.71 4.04
N GLN A 40 4.44 11.02 3.38
CA GLN A 40 5.76 10.65 3.90
C GLN A 40 5.72 9.81 5.19
N GLN A 41 4.55 9.26 5.51
CA GLN A 41 4.37 8.39 6.67
C GLN A 41 4.74 6.95 6.33
N VAL A 42 5.39 6.30 7.29
CA VAL A 42 5.74 4.88 7.20
C VAL A 42 4.48 4.02 7.20
N TYR A 43 4.41 3.07 6.27
CA TYR A 43 3.31 2.11 6.23
C TYR A 43 3.30 1.22 7.47
N ARG A 44 2.09 0.88 7.92
CA ARG A 44 1.84 0.09 9.13
C ARG A 44 1.16 -1.24 8.79
N GLY A 45 1.28 -2.21 9.70
CA GLY A 45 0.65 -3.52 9.58
C GLY A 45 1.12 -4.27 8.32
N ILE A 46 0.17 -4.88 7.61
CA ILE A 46 0.46 -5.69 6.42
C ILE A 46 1.16 -4.91 5.30
N ASN A 47 0.96 -3.59 5.24
CA ASN A 47 1.60 -2.75 4.21
C ASN A 47 3.11 -2.61 4.44
N ARG A 48 3.63 -2.97 5.62
CA ARG A 48 5.07 -3.01 5.89
C ARG A 48 5.78 -4.16 5.16
N LEU A 49 5.02 -5.10 4.59
CA LEU A 49 5.53 -6.17 3.75
C LEU A 49 5.88 -5.71 2.32
N LEU A 50 5.60 -4.45 1.95
CA LEU A 50 6.07 -3.87 0.69
C LEU A 50 7.61 -3.72 0.68
N PRO A 51 8.27 -3.90 -0.48
CA PRO A 51 9.69 -3.52 -0.64
C PRO A 51 9.96 -2.08 -0.18
N PRO A 52 11.20 -1.76 0.25
CA PRO A 52 11.61 -0.38 0.51
C PRO A 52 11.30 0.55 -0.66
N GLY A 53 10.90 1.79 -0.37
CA GLY A 53 10.58 2.77 -1.39
C GLY A 53 9.43 3.70 -1.02
N GLU A 54 9.17 4.65 -1.93
CA GLU A 54 8.05 5.58 -1.83
C GLU A 54 6.93 5.14 -2.77
N TYR A 55 5.72 5.03 -2.25
CA TYR A 55 4.59 4.54 -3.01
C TYR A 55 3.51 5.61 -3.19
N ALA A 56 3.04 5.75 -4.43
CA ALA A 56 1.99 6.69 -4.82
C ALA A 56 0.85 5.95 -5.55
N THR A 57 -0.38 6.42 -5.40
CA THR A 57 -1.49 5.93 -6.25
C THR A 57 -1.37 6.50 -7.65
N PHE A 58 -2.00 5.85 -8.64
CA PHE A 58 -2.03 6.35 -10.02
C PHE A 58 -2.45 7.83 -10.12
N LEU A 59 -3.50 8.20 -9.38
CA LEU A 59 -3.98 9.58 -9.35
C LEU A 59 -2.97 10.54 -8.73
N GLN A 60 -2.25 10.13 -7.68
CA GLN A 60 -1.20 10.95 -7.07
C GLN A 60 -0.03 11.16 -8.05
N VAL A 61 0.36 10.13 -8.80
CA VAL A 61 1.39 10.23 -9.83
C VAL A 61 0.98 11.23 -10.91
N GLN A 62 -0.26 11.12 -11.40
CA GLN A 62 -0.79 12.02 -12.42
C GLN A 62 -0.91 13.46 -11.93
N GLN A 63 -1.37 13.68 -10.70
CA GLN A 63 -1.47 15.00 -10.07
C GLN A 63 -0.10 15.66 -9.87
N ALA A 64 0.95 14.85 -9.66
CA ALA A 64 2.32 15.32 -9.56
C ALA A 64 2.97 15.64 -10.92
N GLY A 65 2.24 15.49 -12.04
CA GLY A 65 2.78 15.66 -13.40
C GLY A 65 3.53 14.45 -13.94
N GLY A 66 3.59 13.35 -13.18
CA GLY A 66 4.23 12.12 -13.57
C GLY A 66 3.32 11.15 -14.32
N LYS A 67 3.91 10.06 -14.79
CA LYS A 67 3.23 8.94 -15.46
C LYS A 67 3.74 7.63 -14.92
N VAL A 68 2.85 6.65 -14.79
CA VAL A 68 3.24 5.26 -14.52
C VAL A 68 3.75 4.64 -15.83
N ASN A 69 4.89 3.97 -15.77
CA ASN A 69 5.51 3.35 -16.93
C ASN A 69 4.60 2.23 -17.49
N LYS A 70 4.60 2.06 -18.82
CA LYS A 70 3.71 1.11 -19.48
C LYS A 70 4.13 -0.33 -19.15
N GLY A 71 3.19 -1.13 -18.65
CA GLY A 71 3.40 -2.54 -18.31
C GLY A 71 3.73 -2.80 -16.83
N GLU A 72 3.89 -1.75 -16.04
CA GLU A 72 4.15 -1.86 -14.61
C GLU A 72 2.98 -2.46 -13.83
N ARG A 73 3.30 -3.30 -12.85
CA ARG A 73 2.32 -3.94 -11.97
C ARG A 73 2.21 -3.17 -10.67
N ALA A 74 0.98 -2.83 -10.28
CA ALA A 74 0.72 -2.17 -9.03
C ALA A 74 0.92 -3.10 -7.82
N HIS A 75 1.31 -2.51 -6.70
CA HIS A 75 1.27 -3.13 -5.39
C HIS A 75 -0.05 -2.84 -4.69
N MET A 76 -0.60 -3.85 -4.01
CA MET A 76 -1.80 -3.67 -3.18
C MET A 76 -1.41 -3.21 -1.77
N VAL A 77 -2.03 -2.13 -1.31
CA VAL A 77 -2.01 -1.69 0.09
C VAL A 77 -3.41 -1.66 0.67
N VAL A 78 -3.54 -1.93 1.96
CA VAL A 78 -4.81 -1.97 2.68
C VAL A 78 -4.91 -0.76 3.61
N PHE A 79 -5.99 -0.01 3.50
CA PHE A 79 -6.36 1.08 4.38
C PHE A 79 -7.58 0.67 5.19
N TRP A 80 -7.54 0.95 6.50
CA TRP A 80 -8.70 0.75 7.34
C TRP A 80 -8.85 1.91 8.32
N LYS A 81 -10.10 2.20 8.68
CA LYS A 81 -10.45 3.15 9.73
C LYS A 81 -11.81 2.80 10.32
N TRP A 82 -12.07 3.26 11.53
CA TRP A 82 -13.45 3.32 12.04
C TRP A 82 -14.18 4.49 11.35
N THR A 83 -15.42 4.26 10.93
CA THR A 83 -16.28 5.30 10.35
C THR A 83 -17.65 5.23 10.99
N GLU A 84 -18.31 6.38 11.13
CA GLU A 84 -19.73 6.41 11.50
C GLU A 84 -20.57 6.10 10.26
N ALA A 85 -21.55 5.23 10.43
CA ALA A 85 -22.58 4.96 9.43
C ALA A 85 -23.95 5.02 10.13
N GLU A 86 -24.93 5.57 9.43
CA GLU A 86 -26.31 5.60 9.88
C GLU A 86 -26.98 4.26 9.55
N ASP A 87 -27.61 3.67 10.55
CA ASP A 87 -28.42 2.47 10.38
C ASP A 87 -29.66 2.81 9.54
N ALA A 88 -29.86 2.07 8.44
CA ALA A 88 -30.93 2.33 7.49
C ALA A 88 -32.34 2.13 8.10
N GLU A 89 -32.46 1.34 9.17
CA GLU A 89 -33.71 1.04 9.83
C GLU A 89 -33.94 1.91 11.08
N THR A 90 -32.90 2.06 11.92
CA THR A 90 -33.06 2.75 13.22
C THR A 90 -32.64 4.22 13.19
N ARG A 91 -32.00 4.71 12.11
CA ARG A 91 -31.35 6.04 12.02
C ARG A 91 -30.32 6.32 13.12
N GLU A 92 -29.86 5.27 13.81
CA GLU A 92 -28.82 5.42 14.83
C GLU A 92 -27.44 5.44 14.19
N ARG A 93 -26.56 6.29 14.72
CA ARG A 93 -25.15 6.33 14.30
C ARG A 93 -24.38 5.20 14.95
N LYS A 94 -23.87 4.28 14.15
CA LYS A 94 -23.01 3.18 14.61
C LYS A 94 -21.61 3.34 14.03
N THR A 95 -20.60 3.06 14.86
CA THR A 95 -19.21 3.03 14.41
C THR A 95 -18.91 1.67 13.78
N ILE A 96 -18.67 1.65 12.48
CA ILE A 96 -18.35 0.43 11.72
C ILE A 96 -16.90 0.47 11.20
N PRO A 97 -16.24 -0.69 11.06
CA PRO A 97 -14.91 -0.75 10.47
C PRO A 97 -15.01 -0.60 8.94
N PHE A 98 -14.34 0.41 8.39
CA PHE A 98 -14.18 0.62 6.96
C PHE A 98 -12.83 0.06 6.52
N LEU A 99 -12.86 -0.88 5.58
CA LEU A 99 -11.69 -1.50 4.97
C LEU A 99 -11.71 -1.23 3.46
N ARG A 100 -10.59 -0.78 2.90
CA ARG A 100 -10.43 -0.59 1.46
C ARG A 100 -8.99 -0.89 1.05
N TYR A 101 -8.81 -1.49 -0.12
CA TYR A 101 -7.49 -1.62 -0.72
C TYR A 101 -7.27 -0.56 -1.80
N TYR A 102 -6.01 -0.25 -2.04
CA TYR A 102 -5.56 0.66 -3.09
C TYR A 102 -4.41 0.05 -3.86
N SER A 103 -4.35 0.38 -5.15
CA SER A 103 -3.23 0.08 -6.03
C SER A 103 -2.24 1.24 -5.98
N VAL A 104 -1.01 0.94 -5.60
CA VAL A 104 0.10 1.90 -5.51
C VAL A 104 1.29 1.45 -6.35
N PHE A 105 2.09 2.40 -6.79
CA PHE A 105 3.27 2.21 -7.60
C PHE A 105 4.47 2.82 -6.87
N GLU A 106 5.61 2.15 -6.93
CA GLU A 106 6.86 2.65 -6.40
C GLU A 106 7.38 3.76 -7.31
N VAL A 107 7.68 4.92 -6.71
CA VAL A 107 7.88 6.18 -7.42
C VAL A 107 9.17 6.19 -8.22
N SER A 108 10.25 5.60 -7.70
CA SER A 108 11.57 5.68 -8.32
C SER A 108 11.76 4.71 -9.49
N THR A 109 11.15 3.53 -9.44
CA THR A 109 11.33 2.47 -10.44
C THR A 109 10.15 2.36 -11.42
N GLN A 110 8.92 2.63 -10.97
CA GLN A 110 7.72 2.38 -11.79
C GLN A 110 7.12 3.64 -12.42
N CYS A 111 7.61 4.83 -12.06
CA CYS A 111 7.06 6.11 -12.51
C CYS A 111 8.12 6.99 -13.18
N THR A 112 7.68 7.87 -14.08
CA THR A 112 8.50 8.89 -14.75
C THR A 112 7.88 10.26 -14.56
N GLY A 113 8.69 11.32 -14.43
CA GLY A 113 8.20 12.68 -14.25
C GLY A 113 7.62 12.98 -12.85
N ILE A 114 7.92 12.14 -11.87
CA ILE A 114 7.61 12.35 -10.44
C ILE A 114 8.90 12.16 -9.64
N GLU A 115 9.20 13.10 -8.75
CA GLU A 115 10.40 13.02 -7.92
C GLU A 115 10.09 12.32 -6.58
N PRO A 116 10.95 11.37 -6.14
CA PRO A 116 10.90 10.86 -4.78
C PRO A 116 11.22 11.98 -3.79
N LYS A 117 10.52 12.04 -2.65
CA LYS A 117 10.75 13.07 -1.62
C LYS A 117 11.84 12.68 -0.63
N ARG A 118 12.20 11.40 -0.58
CA ARG A 118 13.29 10.82 0.21
C ARG A 118 14.43 10.51 -0.74
N MET A 119 15.59 11.06 -0.42
CA MET A 119 16.85 10.59 -0.99
C MET A 119 17.03 9.14 -0.53
N HIS A 120 17.20 8.20 -1.45
CA HIS A 120 17.65 6.85 -1.11
C HIS A 120 19.02 7.02 -0.44
N THR A 121 19.09 6.90 0.88
CA THR A 121 20.39 6.78 1.56
C THR A 121 20.91 5.39 1.22
N ALA A 122 21.61 5.29 0.09
CA ALA A 122 22.58 4.23 -0.11
C ALA A 122 23.65 4.43 0.97
N VAL A 123 23.69 3.52 1.95
CA VAL A 123 24.88 3.31 2.77
C VAL A 123 25.74 2.28 2.04
#